data_AF-A0A7J9LK34-F1
#
_entry.id   AF-A0A7J9LK34-F1
#
_cell.length_a   1.000
_cell.length_b   1.000
_cell.length_c   1.000
_cell.angle_alpha   90.00
_cell.angle_beta   90.00
_cell.angle_gamma   90.00
#
_symmetry.space_group_name_H-M   'P 1'
#
loop_
_entity.id
_entity.type
_entity.pdbx_description
1 polymer ?
#
loop_
_entity_poly.entity_id
_entity_poly.type
_entity_poly.pdbx_seq_one_letter_code
_entity_poly.pdbx_strand_id
1 'polypeptide(L)'
;MRQCLIYDTPEADAKLIGLEYIISENLFLTLPDEEKPLWHSHLYEVKSGVLFMPRVPGPIERQDLEKVCKTYGKTIHFWQIDKGDNLPLGLPQLMMTLTRDGQLDDELARDVEKRFGVSFEKERAKRADMAGPTHGIHPLANGGGKGLITKLRELHCNRTGPSFASSQL
;
A
#
# COMPACT_ATOMS: atom_id res chain seq x y z
N MET A 1 1.11 -4.53 14.48
CA MET A 1 0.38 -3.86 13.39
C MET A 1 0.76 -2.38 13.39
N ARG A 2 1.01 -1.79 12.23
CA ARG A 2 1.22 -0.34 12.06
C ARG A 2 0.02 0.22 11.29
N GLN A 3 -0.37 1.44 11.63
CA GLN A 3 -1.41 2.20 10.93
C GLN A 3 -0.75 3.46 10.37
N CYS A 4 -0.90 3.69 9.08
CA CYS A 4 -0.29 4.79 8.35
C CYS A 4 -1.38 5.69 7.78
N LEU A 5 -1.20 7.00 7.93
CA LEU A 5 -1.99 8.00 7.21
C LEU A 5 -1.30 8.30 5.88
N ILE A 6 -2.07 8.39 4.81
CA ILE A 6 -1.57 8.70 3.47
C ILE A 6 -2.07 10.07 3.07
N TYR A 7 -1.12 10.92 2.70
CA TYR A 7 -1.36 12.26 2.19
C TYR A 7 -0.94 12.34 0.72
N ASP A 8 -1.59 13.22 -0.05
CA ASP A 8 -1.25 13.43 -1.46
C ASP A 8 0.12 14.09 -1.68
N THR A 9 0.54 14.94 -0.73
CA THR A 9 1.78 15.72 -0.80
C THR A 9 2.46 15.81 0.58
N PRO A 10 3.74 16.20 0.64
CA PRO A 10 4.43 16.45 1.91
C PRO A 10 4.18 17.88 2.48
N GLU A 11 3.31 18.67 1.85
CA GLU A 11 3.07 20.07 2.24
C GLU A 11 2.11 20.17 3.44
N ALA A 12 2.10 21.32 4.10
CA ALA A 12 1.33 21.51 5.34
C ALA A 12 -0.20 21.48 5.11
N ASP A 13 -0.66 21.77 3.89
CA ASP A 13 -2.06 21.75 3.47
C ASP A 13 -2.44 20.47 2.69
N ALA A 14 -1.61 19.42 2.80
CA ALA A 14 -1.85 18.14 2.16
C ALA A 14 -3.18 17.53 2.58
N LYS A 15 -3.85 16.89 1.62
CA LYS A 15 -5.12 16.21 1.83
C LYS A 15 -4.86 14.82 2.39
N LEU A 16 -5.56 14.46 3.45
CA LEU A 16 -5.61 13.06 3.89
C LEU A 16 -6.39 12.27 2.84
N ILE A 17 -5.69 11.44 2.07
CA ILE A 17 -6.29 10.68 0.97
C ILE A 17 -6.57 9.23 1.34
N GLY A 18 -5.93 8.69 2.38
CA GLY A 18 -6.06 7.27 2.69
C GLY A 18 -5.45 6.82 3.99
N LEU A 19 -5.61 5.52 4.23
CA LEU A 19 -5.05 4.78 5.34
C LEU A 19 -4.41 3.51 4.81
N GLU A 20 -3.32 3.09 5.44
CA GLU A 20 -2.73 1.77 5.23
C GLU A 20 -2.53 1.04 6.56
N TYR A 21 -2.92 -0.22 6.57
CA TYR A 21 -2.58 -1.16 7.63
C TYR A 21 -1.40 -2.01 7.18
N ILE A 22 -0.35 -2.06 8.00
CA ILE A 22 0.82 -2.92 7.75
C ILE A 22 0.88 -4.00 8.82
N ILE A 23 0.93 -5.25 8.38
CA ILE A 23 1.01 -6.43 9.24
C ILE A 23 2.21 -7.31 8.89
N SER A 24 2.70 -8.05 9.88
CA SER A 24 3.75 -9.05 9.65
C SER A 24 3.21 -10.22 8.82
N GLU A 25 4.12 -10.94 8.14
CA GLU A 25 3.81 -12.20 7.47
C GLU A 25 3.06 -13.18 8.39
N ASN A 26 3.51 -13.36 9.64
CA ASN A 26 2.85 -14.27 10.59
C ASN A 26 1.37 -13.91 10.83
N LEU A 27 1.04 -12.63 10.91
CA LEU A 27 -0.35 -12.20 11.10
C LEU A 27 -1.14 -12.35 9.79
N PHE A 28 -0.53 -12.02 8.65
CA PHE A 28 -1.14 -12.22 7.34
C PHE A 28 -1.51 -13.69 7.09
N LEU A 29 -0.65 -14.64 7.49
CA LEU A 29 -0.90 -16.07 7.34
C LEU A 29 -2.09 -16.57 8.17
N THR A 30 -2.46 -15.86 9.24
CA THR A 30 -3.64 -16.18 10.06
C THR A 30 -4.95 -15.63 9.51
N LEU A 31 -4.90 -14.79 8.47
CA LEU A 31 -6.10 -14.23 7.86
C LEU A 31 -6.91 -15.32 7.14
N PRO A 32 -8.25 -15.18 7.09
CA PRO A 32 -9.07 -15.99 6.19
C PRO A 32 -8.63 -15.83 4.72
N ASP A 33 -8.83 -16.87 3.92
CA ASP A 33 -8.40 -16.88 2.52
C ASP A 33 -9.13 -15.83 1.68
N GLU A 34 -10.38 -15.50 2.02
CA GLU A 34 -11.15 -14.44 1.40
C GLU A 34 -10.63 -13.03 1.70
N GLU A 35 -9.89 -12.86 2.81
CA GLU A 35 -9.35 -11.57 3.22
C GLU A 35 -7.99 -11.30 2.57
N LYS A 36 -7.15 -12.34 2.39
CA LYS A 36 -5.79 -12.23 1.83
C LYS A 36 -5.70 -11.48 0.49
N PRO A 37 -6.64 -11.63 -0.47
CA PRO A 37 -6.68 -10.85 -1.70
C PRO A 37 -6.74 -9.34 -1.51
N LEU A 38 -7.19 -8.88 -0.35
CA LEU A 38 -7.29 -7.45 -0.05
C LEU A 38 -5.96 -6.83 0.40
N TRP A 39 -4.91 -7.64 0.52
CA TRP A 39 -3.59 -7.22 0.97
C TRP A 39 -2.56 -7.40 -0.14
N HIS A 40 -1.54 -6.56 -0.16
CA HIS A 40 -0.41 -6.68 -1.07
C HIS A 40 0.90 -6.90 -0.30
N SER A 41 1.88 -7.52 -0.95
CA SER A 41 3.24 -7.59 -0.39
C SER A 41 4.03 -6.33 -0.72
N HIS A 42 4.77 -5.79 0.24
CA HIS A 42 5.65 -4.65 0.01
C HIS A 42 6.99 -5.02 -0.65
N LEU A 43 7.25 -6.32 -0.90
CA LEU A 43 8.56 -6.76 -1.37
C LEU A 43 9.00 -6.03 -2.65
N TYR A 44 8.11 -5.96 -3.64
CA TYR A 44 8.47 -5.40 -4.94
C TYR A 44 8.66 -3.89 -4.88
N GLU A 45 7.73 -3.15 -4.28
CA GLU A 45 7.83 -1.67 -4.17
C GLU A 45 9.11 -1.22 -3.46
N VAL A 46 9.57 -1.97 -2.45
CA VAL A 46 10.81 -1.66 -1.75
C VAL A 46 12.02 -1.99 -2.62
N LYS A 47 12.07 -3.21 -3.19
CA LYS A 47 13.22 -3.67 -4.01
C LYS A 47 13.35 -2.98 -5.34
N SER A 48 12.25 -2.47 -5.90
CA SER A 48 12.26 -1.67 -7.14
C SER A 48 12.87 -0.28 -6.93
N GLY A 49 13.10 0.14 -5.68
CA GLY A 49 13.61 1.47 -5.36
C GLY A 49 12.55 2.57 -5.34
N VAL A 50 11.30 2.26 -5.72
CA VAL A 50 10.20 3.23 -5.83
C VAL A 50 9.72 3.70 -4.45
N LEU A 51 9.66 2.80 -3.47
CA LEU A 51 9.38 3.21 -2.09
C LEU A 51 10.65 3.74 -1.43
N PHE A 52 10.66 4.99 -1.01
CA PHE A 52 11.75 5.62 -0.26
C PHE A 52 11.20 6.61 0.76
N MET A 53 12.05 6.99 1.73
CA MET A 53 11.71 7.90 2.80
C MET A 53 12.48 9.22 2.61
N PRO A 54 11.85 10.26 2.03
CA PRO A 54 12.50 11.54 1.82
C PRO A 54 13.08 12.09 3.13
N ARG A 55 14.30 12.65 3.07
CA ARG A 55 15.00 13.29 4.20
C ARG A 55 15.45 12.32 5.32
N VAL A 56 15.29 11.00 5.14
CA VAL A 56 15.85 9.99 6.04
C VAL A 56 17.23 9.56 5.51
N PRO A 57 18.29 9.53 6.35
CA PRO A 57 19.60 9.04 5.92
C PRO A 57 19.55 7.58 5.47
N GLY A 58 20.22 7.26 4.35
CA GLY A 58 20.15 5.94 3.70
C GLY A 58 20.39 4.72 4.61
N PRO A 59 21.37 4.70 5.53
CA PRO A 59 21.54 3.57 6.44
C PRO A 59 20.35 3.33 7.39
N ILE A 60 19.68 4.41 7.81
CA ILE A 60 18.50 4.35 8.68
C ILE A 60 17.29 3.89 7.87
N GLU A 61 17.08 4.51 6.70
CA GLU A 61 16.04 4.11 5.76
C GLU A 61 16.14 2.63 5.43
N ARG A 62 17.36 2.14 5.11
CA ARG A 62 17.59 0.73 4.76
C ARG A 62 17.09 -0.22 5.85
N GLN A 63 17.37 0.06 7.13
CA GLN A 63 16.95 -0.81 8.24
C GLN A 63 15.44 -0.92 8.35
N ASP A 64 14.70 0.15 8.06
CA ASP A 64 13.25 0.12 8.08
C ASP A 64 12.68 -0.54 6.83
N LEU A 65 13.25 -0.28 5.65
CA LEU A 65 12.88 -0.94 4.41
C LEU A 65 13.14 -2.46 4.45
N GLU A 66 14.20 -2.93 5.11
CA GLU A 66 14.46 -4.36 5.34
C GLU A 66 13.36 -5.04 6.15
N LYS A 67 12.69 -4.31 7.04
CA LYS A 67 11.52 -4.80 7.79
C LYS A 67 10.27 -4.74 6.92
N VAL A 68 10.05 -3.64 6.20
CA VAL A 68 8.88 -3.42 5.34
C VAL A 68 8.83 -4.44 4.20
N CYS A 69 9.96 -4.83 3.61
CA CYS A 69 10.03 -5.89 2.59
C CYS A 69 9.32 -7.20 2.98
N LYS A 70 9.20 -7.47 4.28
CA LYS A 70 8.67 -8.72 4.85
C LYS A 70 7.21 -8.63 5.30
N THR A 71 6.56 -7.50 5.06
CA THR A 71 5.19 -7.23 5.53
C THR A 71 4.17 -7.23 4.39
N TYR A 72 2.90 -7.23 4.79
CA TYR A 72 1.76 -7.07 3.91
C TYR A 72 0.98 -5.81 4.27
N GLY A 73 0.50 -5.10 3.25
CA GLY A 73 -0.22 -3.83 3.34
C GLY A 73 -1.66 -3.96 2.87
N LYS A 74 -2.60 -3.29 3.55
CA LYS A 74 -3.97 -3.07 3.09
C LYS A 74 -4.24 -1.58 3.06
N THR A 75 -4.39 -1.05 1.86
CA THR A 75 -4.45 0.40 1.62
C THR A 75 -5.81 0.79 1.08
N ILE A 76 -6.44 1.78 1.71
CA ILE A 76 -7.74 2.31 1.28
C ILE A 76 -7.57 3.80 1.03
N HIS A 77 -7.88 4.24 -0.19
CA HIS A 77 -7.97 5.65 -0.53
C HIS A 77 -9.43 6.11 -0.50
N PHE A 78 -9.69 7.19 0.23
CA PHE A 78 -10.97 7.88 0.32
C PHE A 78 -11.09 9.01 -0.71
N TRP A 79 -9.97 9.55 -1.19
CA TRP A 79 -9.93 10.64 -2.16
C TRP A 79 -9.00 10.32 -3.33
N GLN A 80 -9.56 10.31 -4.54
CA GLN A 80 -8.82 10.20 -5.81
C GLN A 80 -8.43 11.58 -6.33
N ILE A 81 -7.39 12.17 -5.74
CA ILE A 81 -6.94 13.54 -6.06
C ILE A 81 -6.50 13.72 -7.52
N ASP A 82 -6.10 12.64 -8.18
CA ASP A 82 -5.73 12.57 -9.59
C ASP A 82 -6.91 12.86 -10.54
N LYS A 83 -8.15 12.80 -10.06
CA LYS A 83 -9.34 13.24 -10.82
C LYS A 83 -9.52 14.76 -10.87
N GLY A 84 -8.81 15.51 -10.02
CA GLY A 84 -8.91 16.97 -9.93
C GLY A 84 -10.10 17.49 -9.12
N ASP A 85 -10.83 16.60 -8.42
CA ASP A 85 -11.94 17.00 -7.56
C ASP A 85 -11.45 17.67 -6.27
N ASN A 86 -12.08 18.79 -5.89
CA ASN A 86 -11.79 19.51 -4.64
C ASN A 86 -12.39 18.86 -3.38
N LEU A 87 -13.20 17.83 -3.55
CA LEU A 87 -13.81 17.04 -2.48
C LEU A 87 -13.53 15.54 -2.72
N PRO A 88 -13.55 14.70 -1.67
CA PRO A 88 -13.38 13.25 -1.80
C PRO A 88 -14.64 12.60 -2.38
N LEU A 89 -14.88 12.82 -3.67
CA LEU A 89 -16.05 12.30 -4.38
C LEU A 89 -15.86 10.82 -4.77
N GLY A 90 -16.97 10.08 -4.76
CA GLY A 90 -17.01 8.67 -5.15
C GLY A 90 -16.78 7.70 -3.99
N LEU A 91 -16.62 6.42 -4.34
CA LEU A 91 -16.42 5.35 -3.37
C LEU A 91 -14.95 5.22 -2.97
N PRO A 92 -14.65 4.92 -1.70
CA PRO A 92 -13.30 4.53 -1.31
C PRO A 92 -12.81 3.35 -2.13
N GLN A 93 -11.53 3.37 -2.51
CA GLN A 93 -10.90 2.34 -3.30
C GLN A 93 -9.88 1.58 -2.48
N LEU A 94 -9.87 0.26 -2.66
CA LEU A 94 -8.77 -0.57 -2.20
C LEU A 94 -7.61 -0.42 -3.19
N MET A 95 -6.47 0.04 -2.71
CA MET A 95 -5.28 0.27 -3.51
C MET A 95 -4.29 -0.87 -3.34
N MET A 96 -3.64 -1.24 -4.45
CA MET A 96 -2.55 -2.19 -4.46
C MET A 96 -1.25 -1.45 -4.80
N THR A 97 -0.16 -1.88 -4.17
CA THR A 97 1.16 -1.40 -4.56
C THR A 97 1.64 -2.01 -5.88
N LEU A 98 2.79 -1.53 -6.38
CA LEU A 98 3.52 -2.12 -7.47
C LEU A 98 4.03 -3.51 -7.06
N THR A 99 3.79 -4.50 -7.91
CA THR A 99 4.12 -5.92 -7.67
C THR A 99 5.06 -6.50 -8.72
N ARG A 100 5.27 -5.79 -9.83
CA ARG A 100 6.13 -6.18 -10.96
C ARG A 100 6.48 -4.97 -11.84
N ASP A 101 7.44 -5.15 -12.73
CA ASP A 101 7.81 -4.16 -13.74
C ASP A 101 6.65 -3.88 -14.72
N GLY A 102 6.65 -2.68 -15.31
CA GLY A 102 5.64 -2.25 -16.29
C GLY A 102 4.31 -1.78 -15.69
N GLN A 103 4.22 -1.64 -14.36
CA GLN A 103 3.03 -1.07 -13.69
C GLN A 103 3.12 0.43 -13.43
N LEU A 104 4.33 1.01 -13.46
CA LEU A 104 4.57 2.43 -13.25
C LEU A 104 4.82 3.11 -14.60
N ASP A 105 4.17 4.24 -14.82
CA ASP A 105 4.41 5.08 -16.00
C ASP A 105 5.80 5.74 -15.93
N ASP A 106 6.54 5.70 -17.04
CA ASP A 106 7.92 6.14 -17.09
C ASP A 106 8.08 7.67 -16.93
N GLU A 107 7.10 8.46 -17.39
CA GLU A 107 7.13 9.91 -17.19
C GLU A 107 6.88 10.25 -15.72
N LEU A 108 5.91 9.58 -15.11
CA LEU A 108 5.65 9.72 -13.67
C LEU A 108 6.86 9.32 -12.83
N ALA A 109 7.55 8.22 -13.18
CA ALA A 109 8.76 7.79 -12.51
C ALA A 109 9.86 8.87 -12.58
N ARG A 110 10.15 9.39 -13.79
CA ARG A 110 11.15 10.45 -14.00
C ARG A 110 10.82 11.72 -13.24
N ASP A 111 9.54 12.10 -13.18
CA ASP A 111 9.10 13.29 -12.45
C ASP A 111 9.36 13.17 -10.94
N VAL A 112 9.11 11.98 -10.36
CA VAL A 112 9.40 11.71 -8.95
C VAL A 112 10.91 11.70 -8.69
N GLU A 113 11.69 11.01 -9.52
CA GLU A 113 13.15 10.99 -9.43
C GLU A 113 13.74 12.40 -9.45
N LYS A 114 13.28 13.24 -10.40
CA LYS A 114 13.70 14.64 -10.51
C LYS A 114 13.28 15.47 -9.30
N ARG A 115 12.04 15.31 -8.81
CA ARG A 115 11.50 16.07 -7.67
C ARG A 115 12.28 15.81 -6.39
N PHE A 116 12.67 14.56 -6.15
CA PHE A 116 13.34 14.17 -4.92
C PHE A 116 14.86 14.00 -5.05
N GLY A 117 15.42 14.15 -6.26
CA GLY A 117 16.85 13.96 -6.51
C GLY A 117 17.30 12.52 -6.28
N VAL A 118 16.43 11.55 -6.52
CA VAL A 118 16.69 10.11 -6.32
C VAL A 118 16.81 9.40 -7.66
N SER A 119 17.35 8.18 -7.65
CA SER A 119 17.32 7.29 -8.81
C SER A 119 16.82 5.93 -8.38
N PHE A 120 15.66 5.52 -8.90
CA PHE A 120 15.03 4.25 -8.59
C PHE A 120 15.92 3.08 -9.00
N GLU A 121 16.59 3.16 -10.16
CA GLU A 121 17.54 2.13 -10.59
C GLU A 121 18.75 2.00 -9.64
N LYS A 122 19.28 3.11 -9.11
CA LYS A 122 20.35 3.05 -8.10
C LYS A 122 19.85 2.46 -6.78
N GLU A 123 18.67 2.85 -6.34
CA GLU A 123 18.06 2.31 -5.12
C GLU A 123 17.73 0.82 -5.27
N ARG A 124 17.21 0.41 -6.42
CA ARG A 124 17.00 -1.00 -6.79
C ARG A 124 18.29 -1.80 -6.69
N ALA A 125 19.38 -1.30 -7.28
CA ALA A 125 20.68 -1.97 -7.22
C ALA A 125 21.19 -2.12 -5.77
N LYS A 126 21.03 -1.09 -4.93
CA LYS A 126 21.42 -1.15 -3.50
C LYS A 126 20.59 -2.15 -2.70
N ARG A 127 19.38 -2.48 -3.15
CA ARG A 127 18.38 -3.30 -2.44
C ARG A 127 18.22 -4.69 -3.04
N ALA A 128 19.07 -5.07 -3.99
CA ALA A 128 19.00 -6.35 -4.69
C ALA A 128 19.04 -7.56 -3.73
N ASP A 129 19.78 -7.43 -2.63
CA ASP A 129 19.99 -8.44 -1.59
C ASP A 129 18.89 -8.48 -0.52
N MET A 130 17.97 -7.50 -0.49
CA MET A 130 16.85 -7.53 0.45
C MET A 130 15.94 -8.74 0.19
N ALA A 131 15.57 -9.41 1.29
CA ALA A 131 14.68 -10.56 1.29
C ALA A 131 13.26 -10.14 1.70
N GLY A 132 12.27 -10.76 1.05
CA GLY A 132 10.86 -10.56 1.37
C GLY A 132 10.34 -11.49 2.46
N PRO A 133 9.04 -11.79 2.44
CA PRO A 133 8.43 -12.76 3.36
C PRO A 133 9.17 -14.11 3.30
N THR A 134 9.29 -14.75 4.45
CA THR A 134 10.03 -16.01 4.69
C THR A 134 9.53 -17.14 3.81
N HIS A 135 8.22 -17.21 3.57
CA HIS A 135 7.58 -18.24 2.76
C HIS A 135 7.36 -17.82 1.31
N GLY A 136 7.96 -16.70 0.88
CA GLY A 136 7.67 -16.06 -0.39
C GLY A 136 6.34 -15.28 -0.35
N ILE A 137 6.02 -14.61 -1.46
CA ILE A 137 4.74 -13.89 -1.57
C ILE A 137 3.61 -14.92 -1.66
N HIS A 138 2.64 -14.81 -0.75
CA HIS A 138 1.50 -15.72 -0.72
C HIS A 138 0.64 -15.57 -1.99
N PRO A 139 0.20 -16.67 -2.64
CA PRO A 139 -0.50 -16.60 -3.93
C PRO A 139 -1.87 -15.90 -3.89
N LEU A 140 -2.51 -15.88 -2.72
CA LEU A 140 -3.77 -15.13 -2.52
C LEU A 140 -3.57 -13.64 -2.27
N ALA A 141 -2.35 -13.16 -2.00
CA ALA A 141 -2.10 -11.72 -1.89
C ALA A 141 -2.23 -11.03 -3.26
N ASN A 142 -2.09 -9.71 -3.30
CA ASN A 142 -2.08 -8.91 -4.53
C ASN A 142 -3.32 -9.13 -5.40
N GLY A 143 -4.51 -9.14 -4.79
CA GLY A 143 -5.77 -9.40 -5.51
C GLY A 143 -5.89 -10.82 -6.08
N GLY A 144 -5.16 -11.80 -5.50
CA GLY A 144 -5.11 -13.18 -5.98
C GLY A 144 -4.57 -13.30 -7.42
N GLY A 145 -3.79 -12.32 -7.88
CA GLY A 145 -3.23 -12.26 -9.23
C GLY A 145 -4.21 -11.92 -10.36
N LYS A 146 -5.51 -11.79 -10.06
CA LYS A 146 -6.57 -11.47 -11.04
C LYS A 146 -7.14 -10.07 -10.88
N GLY A 147 -6.90 -9.44 -9.72
CA GLY A 147 -7.53 -8.17 -9.35
C GLY A 147 -8.94 -8.37 -8.78
N LEU A 148 -9.47 -7.31 -8.19
CA LEU A 148 -10.77 -7.30 -7.52
C LEU A 148 -11.56 -6.06 -7.95
N ILE A 149 -12.88 -6.18 -7.98
CA ILE A 149 -13.80 -5.06 -8.22
C ILE A 149 -14.70 -4.93 -7.00
N THR A 150 -14.61 -3.79 -6.32
CA THR A 150 -15.53 -3.46 -5.22
C THR A 150 -16.88 -3.03 -5.80
N LYS A 151 -17.97 -3.52 -5.19
CA LYS A 151 -19.33 -3.15 -5.59
C LYS A 151 -20.08 -2.65 -4.37
N LEU A 152 -20.60 -1.42 -4.47
CA LEU A 152 -21.51 -0.89 -3.47
C LEU A 152 -22.78 -1.76 -3.43
N ARG A 153 -23.20 -2.13 -2.23
CA ARG A 153 -24.44 -2.88 -1.99
C ARG A 153 -25.11 -2.36 -0.74
N GLU A 154 -26.43 -2.26 -0.79
CA GLU A 154 -27.24 -2.06 0.40
C GLU A 154 -27.21 -3.33 1.26
N LEU A 155 -27.08 -3.17 2.57
CA LEU A 155 -27.10 -4.28 3.53
C LEU A 155 -28.15 -3.97 4.61
N HIS A 156 -28.97 -4.97 4.95
CA HIS A 156 -29.88 -4.85 6.08
C HIS A 156 -29.11 -4.96 7.40
N CYS A 157 -29.19 -3.92 8.21
CA CYS A 157 -28.54 -3.86 9.51
C CYS A 157 -29.38 -4.62 10.56
N ASN A 158 -29.28 -5.95 10.56
CA ASN A 158 -30.07 -6.81 11.45
C ASN A 158 -29.34 -7.06 12.78
N ARG A 159 -30.09 -6.94 13.89
CA ARG A 159 -29.60 -7.17 15.28
C ARG A 159 -28.99 -8.55 15.53
N THR A 160 -29.26 -9.52 14.66
CA THR A 160 -28.88 -10.94 14.81
C THR A 160 -27.88 -11.42 13.76
N GLY A 161 -27.32 -10.53 12.93
CA GLY A 161 -26.27 -10.85 11.97
C GLY A 161 -24.85 -10.54 12.48
N PRO A 162 -23.80 -11.13 11.90
CA PRO A 162 -22.41 -10.99 12.37
C PRO A 162 -21.79 -9.58 12.23
N SER A 163 -22.55 -8.54 11.89
CA SER A 163 -22.01 -7.20 11.57
C SER A 163 -22.42 -6.09 12.54
N PHE A 164 -22.29 -6.33 13.84
CA PHE A 164 -22.29 -5.23 14.82
C PHE A 164 -21.03 -5.31 15.68
N ALA A 165 -19.97 -4.64 15.24
CA ALA A 165 -19.03 -4.00 16.15
C ALA A 165 -19.54 -2.56 16.31
N SER A 166 -19.91 -2.21 17.55
CA SER A 166 -20.48 -0.92 17.91
C SER A 166 -19.62 0.25 17.43
N SER A 167 -20.18 1.12 16.61
CA SER A 167 -19.74 2.51 16.53
C SER A 167 -20.94 3.39 16.83
N GLN A 168 -21.10 3.73 18.12
CA GLN A 168 -21.77 4.97 18.49
C GLN A 168 -20.83 6.10 18.01
N LEU A 169 -21.34 6.99 17.17
CA LEU A 169 -20.73 8.29 16.90
C LEU A 169 -20.96 9.22 18.09
#